data_AF-A0AAV2RLN6-F1
#
_entry.id   AF-A0AAV2RLN6-F1
#
_cell.length_a   1.000
_cell.length_b   1.000
_cell.length_c   1.000
_cell.angle_alpha   90.00
_cell.angle_beta   90.00
_cell.angle_gamma   90.00
#
_symmetry.space_group_name_H-M   'P 1'
#
loop_
_entity.id
_entity.type
_entity.pdbx_description
1 polymer ?
#
loop_
_entity_poly.entity_id
_entity_poly.type
_entity_poly.pdbx_seq_one_letter_code
_entity_poly.pdbx_strand_id
1 'polypeptide(L)'
;MNGWSCYIDDDPTWQERTQRKHWEHCTGANAATERRCTSNGVTRHIECDINDDEGYCCSESGWCGNTKDHCKSPGRNLREEACSGIACGENGECFWDEGQKKTYCRCKENYHYDSSTEQCQECVGNSNCQHYQACFSGTCHSVCDGACATGAQCTPQNHEATCTCNVNLVGNPYSGKGNSGCHQCLSDDDCQEDKKCSDDKNCIDPCLNYCKPDNVTCTVKDHSPLCTCPKDLKPATETLCQFIADEAADPYVTKVLLPVIFSVILLLVFIAICL
;
A
#
# COMPACT_ATOMS: atom_id res chain seq x y z
N MET A 1 77.35 11.56 26.36
CA MET A 1 77.38 10.16 25.89
C MET A 1 75.93 9.70 25.78
N ASN A 2 75.54 9.36 24.55
CA ASN A 2 74.40 8.53 24.14
C ASN A 2 72.99 9.04 24.49
N GLY A 3 72.58 10.12 23.81
CA GLY A 3 71.15 10.42 23.63
C GLY A 3 70.59 9.49 22.55
N TRP A 4 69.50 8.81 22.85
CA TRP A 4 68.79 7.94 21.92
C TRP A 4 67.69 8.73 21.23
N SER A 5 67.77 8.87 19.92
CA SER A 5 66.75 9.49 19.08
C SER A 5 65.75 8.44 18.61
N CYS A 6 64.45 8.72 18.71
CA CYS A 6 63.43 7.94 18.01
C CYS A 6 63.44 8.35 16.53
N TYR A 7 63.77 7.40 15.64
CA TYR A 7 63.64 7.58 14.19
C TYR A 7 62.27 7.09 13.73
N ILE A 8 61.57 7.90 12.93
CA ILE A 8 60.52 7.40 12.02
C ILE A 8 61.28 7.04 10.74
N ASP A 9 61.17 5.78 10.30
CA ASP A 9 61.76 5.35 9.03
C ASP A 9 61.25 6.26 7.89
N ASP A 10 62.18 6.94 7.23
CA ASP A 10 61.97 7.73 6.02
C ASP A 10 61.70 6.77 4.84
N ASP A 11 60.46 6.28 4.69
CA ASP A 11 60.01 5.75 3.40
C ASP A 11 59.67 6.93 2.46
N PRO A 12 60.37 7.14 1.33
CA PRO A 12 60.30 8.38 0.57
C PRO A 12 59.02 8.57 -0.28
N THR A 13 58.05 7.66 -0.26
CA THR A 13 56.99 7.64 -1.29
C THR A 13 55.72 8.43 -0.97
N TRP A 14 55.65 9.18 0.13
CA TRP A 14 54.46 9.98 0.49
C TRP A 14 54.76 11.48 0.63
N GLN A 15 55.47 12.04 -0.35
CA GLN A 15 55.33 13.46 -0.63
C GLN A 15 53.92 13.74 -1.18
N GLU A 16 53.38 14.88 -0.74
CA GLU A 16 52.22 15.61 -1.26
C GLU A 16 50.88 15.45 -0.52
N ARG A 17 50.42 16.61 -0.04
CA ARG A 17 49.20 16.94 0.73
C ARG A 17 49.46 16.88 2.24
N THR A 18 49.70 17.97 2.94
CA THR A 18 48.98 19.26 2.91
C THR A 18 49.88 20.35 3.50
N GLN A 19 50.00 21.47 2.78
CA GLN A 19 50.62 22.68 3.31
C GLN A 19 49.65 23.40 4.25
N ARG A 20 50.22 23.98 5.31
CA ARG A 20 49.67 25.01 6.23
C ARG A 20 48.55 24.55 7.17
N LYS A 21 48.78 24.63 8.48
CA LYS A 21 48.21 25.66 9.39
C LYS A 21 48.71 25.46 10.82
N HIS A 22 49.03 26.60 11.45
CA HIS A 22 49.07 26.92 12.89
C HIS A 22 48.98 25.78 13.91
N TRP A 23 49.96 25.71 14.82
CA TRP A 23 49.87 24.99 16.09
C TRP A 23 49.81 26.01 17.23
N GLU A 24 48.68 26.11 17.91
CA GLU A 24 48.53 26.81 19.19
C GLU A 24 47.85 25.86 20.20
N HIS A 25 48.43 25.80 21.40
CA HIS A 25 47.95 25.21 22.66
C HIS A 25 48.18 23.71 22.97
N CYS A 26 49.12 23.48 23.90
CA CYS A 26 49.03 22.39 24.89
C CYS A 26 48.45 23.00 26.18
N THR A 27 47.29 22.53 26.65
CA THR A 27 46.71 22.94 27.94
C THR A 27 47.20 21.99 29.04
N GLY A 28 48.15 22.45 29.85
CA GLY A 28 48.51 21.83 31.12
C GLY A 28 47.74 22.49 32.26
N ALA A 29 47.05 21.69 33.08
CA ALA A 29 46.55 22.13 34.36
C ALA A 29 47.73 22.37 35.31
N ASN A 30 47.65 23.49 36.03
CA ASN A 30 48.52 23.96 37.11
C ASN A 30 49.87 24.58 36.69
N ALA A 31 49.85 25.91 36.72
CA ALA A 31 50.97 26.81 36.55
C ALA A 31 51.97 26.70 37.70
N ALA A 32 53.23 26.36 37.39
CA ALA A 32 54.42 26.92 38.06
C ALA A 32 55.74 26.43 37.45
N THR A 33 55.92 26.38 36.13
CA THR A 33 57.23 26.57 35.47
C THR A 33 57.07 26.57 33.95
N GLU A 34 57.36 27.69 33.31
CA GLU A 34 57.50 27.76 31.86
C GLU A 34 58.76 26.99 31.42
N ARG A 35 58.60 25.73 31.03
CA ARG A 35 59.51 25.05 30.09
C ARG A 35 58.68 24.39 29.01
N ARG A 36 58.32 25.23 28.04
CA ARG A 36 57.61 24.87 26.82
C ARG A 36 58.54 24.02 25.94
N CYS A 37 58.00 22.98 25.32
CA CYS A 37 58.64 22.31 24.19
C CYS A 37 59.02 23.37 23.14
N THR A 38 60.31 23.58 22.90
CA THR A 38 60.80 24.56 21.92
C THR A 38 61.02 23.90 20.58
N SER A 39 60.32 24.37 19.54
CA SER A 39 60.65 24.03 18.16
C SER A 39 61.89 24.82 17.73
N ASN A 40 63.00 24.12 17.47
CA ASN A 40 64.12 24.69 16.72
C ASN A 40 63.99 24.25 15.26
N GLY A 41 63.67 25.21 14.40
CA GLY A 41 63.14 25.02 13.04
C GLY A 41 64.09 24.44 11.99
N VAL A 42 64.84 23.38 12.28
CA VAL A 42 65.60 22.63 11.25
C VAL A 42 65.52 21.11 11.44
N THR A 43 64.96 20.60 12.54
CA THR A 43 64.77 19.15 12.72
C THR A 43 63.46 18.86 13.46
N ARG A 44 62.69 17.91 12.93
CA ARG A 44 61.46 17.39 13.55
C ARG A 44 61.86 16.54 14.76
N HIS A 45 62.04 17.15 15.92
CA HIS A 45 62.34 16.48 17.17
C HIS A 45 61.44 17.04 18.28
N ILE A 46 60.74 16.14 18.98
CA ILE A 46 60.08 16.44 20.25
C ILE A 46 61.04 15.92 21.32
N GLU A 47 61.73 16.82 22.01
CA GLU A 47 62.52 16.47 23.19
C GLU A 47 61.62 16.57 24.42
N CYS A 48 61.31 15.42 25.02
CA CYS A 48 60.71 15.33 26.35
C CYS A 48 61.81 15.53 27.40
N ASP A 49 61.56 16.36 28.43
CA ASP A 49 62.53 16.62 29.51
C ASP A 49 62.86 15.29 30.22
N ILE A 50 64.14 14.92 30.22
CA ILE A 50 64.65 13.58 30.56
C ILE A 50 64.71 13.35 32.08
N ASN A 51 64.14 14.26 32.88
CA ASN A 51 64.20 14.22 34.34
C ASN A 51 62.84 14.06 35.02
N ASP A 52 61.75 13.94 34.26
CA ASP A 52 60.43 13.68 34.81
C ASP A 52 59.92 12.34 34.27
N ASP A 53 59.78 11.37 35.16
CA ASP A 53 59.24 10.05 34.88
C ASP A 53 57.72 10.09 34.55
N GLU A 54 57.13 11.30 34.48
CA GLU A 54 55.69 11.55 34.30
C GLU A 54 55.33 12.43 33.08
N GLY A 55 56.31 12.86 32.28
CA GLY A 55 56.04 13.73 31.11
C GLY A 55 55.27 13.02 29.99
N TYR A 56 54.04 13.45 29.69
CA TYR A 56 53.17 12.92 28.63
C TYR A 56 53.01 13.95 27.50
N CYS A 57 53.26 13.55 26.26
CA CYS A 57 53.16 14.41 25.08
C CYS A 57 52.18 13.85 24.05
N CYS A 58 51.38 14.71 23.42
CA CYS A 58 50.44 14.36 22.35
C CYS A 58 50.63 15.26 21.11
N SER A 59 50.52 14.70 19.91
CA SER A 59 50.42 15.46 18.66
C SER A 59 48.97 15.82 18.32
N GLU A 60 48.75 16.84 17.48
CA GLU A 60 47.40 17.16 16.96
C GLU A 60 46.80 16.03 16.12
N SER A 61 47.64 15.17 15.55
CA SER A 61 47.21 13.95 14.87
C SER A 61 46.84 12.82 15.85
N GLY A 62 46.78 13.10 17.16
CA GLY A 62 46.29 12.21 18.21
C GLY A 62 47.32 11.23 18.77
N TRP A 63 48.58 11.28 18.34
CA TRP A 63 49.62 10.35 18.81
C TRP A 63 50.14 10.79 20.16
N CYS A 64 50.15 9.91 21.15
CA CYS A 64 50.52 10.26 22.51
C CYS A 64 51.50 9.25 23.14
N GLY A 65 52.41 9.71 23.99
CA GLY A 65 53.40 8.86 24.67
C GLY A 65 54.10 9.56 25.82
N ASN A 66 54.87 8.80 26.61
CA ASN A 66 55.70 9.33 27.71
C ASN A 66 57.20 9.13 27.41
N THR A 67 58.09 9.49 28.33
CA THR A 67 59.55 9.34 28.17
C THR A 67 60.07 7.89 28.20
N LYS A 68 59.30 6.95 28.74
CA LYS A 68 59.67 5.52 28.89
C LYS A 68 59.05 4.61 27.82
N ASP A 69 57.94 5.01 27.23
CA ASP A 69 57.16 4.29 26.22
C ASP A 69 57.24 5.02 24.88
N HIS A 70 57.46 4.29 23.77
CA HIS A 70 57.33 4.88 22.43
C HIS A 70 55.94 5.51 22.22
N CYS A 71 55.85 6.56 21.39
CA CYS A 71 54.58 7.20 21.01
C CYS A 71 53.59 6.15 20.49
N LYS A 72 52.42 6.04 21.13
CA LYS A 72 51.32 5.19 20.70
C LYS A 72 50.44 5.99 19.74
N SER A 73 50.00 5.34 18.66
CA SER A 73 48.96 5.92 17.81
C SER A 73 47.74 6.28 18.66
N PRO A 74 46.98 7.35 18.34
CA PRO A 74 45.62 7.46 18.86
C PRO A 74 44.98 6.10 18.60
N GLY A 75 44.37 5.49 19.62
CA GLY A 75 43.79 4.16 19.49
C GLY A 75 42.97 4.14 18.22
N ARG A 76 43.51 3.54 17.15
CA ARG A 76 42.86 3.64 15.84
C ARG A 76 41.54 2.97 16.04
N ASN A 77 40.45 3.61 15.61
CA ASN A 77 39.19 2.92 15.57
C ASN A 77 39.31 1.89 14.43
N LEU A 78 39.94 0.75 14.75
CA LEU A 78 40.24 -0.33 13.82
C LEU A 78 38.96 -0.77 13.11
N ARG A 79 37.82 -0.62 13.78
CA ARG A 79 36.49 -0.88 13.24
C ARG A 79 36.06 0.11 12.15
N GLU A 80 36.31 1.41 12.32
CA GLU A 80 35.99 2.42 11.28
C GLU A 80 36.93 2.32 10.08
N GLU A 81 38.23 2.11 10.32
CA GLU A 81 39.19 1.94 9.22
C GLU A 81 38.95 0.65 8.45
N ALA A 82 38.64 -0.46 9.14
CA ALA A 82 38.44 -1.74 8.50
C ALA A 82 37.24 -1.76 7.55
N CYS A 83 36.16 -1.04 7.90
CA CYS A 83 34.99 -0.89 7.05
C CYS A 83 35.05 0.32 6.09
N SER A 84 36.12 1.13 6.15
CA SER A 84 36.31 2.29 5.29
C SER A 84 36.58 1.85 3.84
N GLY A 85 35.55 1.96 2.99
CA GLY A 85 35.63 1.64 1.56
C GLY A 85 34.97 0.31 1.16
N ILE A 86 34.37 -0.42 2.09
CA ILE A 86 33.62 -1.64 1.79
C ILE A 86 32.16 -1.27 1.47
N ALA A 87 31.72 -1.57 0.25
CA ALA A 87 30.33 -1.41 -0.17
C ALA A 87 29.58 -2.75 -0.08
N CYS A 88 28.76 -2.92 0.95
CA CYS A 88 28.03 -4.18 1.23
C CYS A 88 26.71 -4.37 0.46
N GLY A 89 26.49 -3.61 -0.63
CA GLY A 89 25.24 -3.63 -1.38
C GLY A 89 24.06 -3.00 -0.61
N GLU A 90 22.88 -3.02 -1.24
CA GLU A 90 21.66 -2.50 -0.63
C GLU A 90 21.29 -3.34 0.60
N ASN A 91 20.88 -2.66 1.68
CA ASN A 91 20.55 -3.26 2.97
C ASN A 91 21.66 -4.10 3.64
N GLY A 92 22.89 -4.05 3.13
CA GLY A 92 24.08 -4.58 3.78
C GLY A 92 24.75 -3.56 4.69
N GLU A 93 25.44 -4.05 5.71
CA GLU A 93 26.29 -3.27 6.60
C GLU A 93 27.59 -4.04 6.86
N CYS A 94 28.71 -3.30 6.95
CA CYS A 94 30.03 -3.89 7.16
C CYS A 94 30.28 -4.17 8.64
N PHE A 95 30.82 -5.37 8.93
CA PHE A 95 31.20 -5.80 10.27
C PHE A 95 32.68 -6.14 10.34
N TRP A 96 33.28 -5.79 11.48
CA TRP A 96 34.65 -6.12 11.86
C TRP A 96 34.63 -7.21 12.94
N ASP A 97 35.30 -8.32 12.66
CA ASP A 97 35.56 -9.39 13.63
C ASP A 97 36.93 -9.16 14.28
N GLU A 98 36.94 -8.79 15.56
CA GLU A 98 38.19 -8.56 16.30
C GLU A 98 39.03 -9.84 16.47
N GLY A 99 38.38 -11.01 16.57
CA GLY A 99 39.05 -12.30 16.78
C GLY A 99 39.76 -12.80 15.53
N GLN A 100 39.08 -12.72 14.38
CA GLN A 100 39.61 -13.14 13.07
C GLN A 100 40.41 -12.05 12.37
N LYS A 101 40.33 -10.80 12.85
CA LYS A 101 40.91 -9.60 12.23
C LYS A 101 40.49 -9.46 10.76
N LYS A 102 39.19 -9.66 10.47
CA LYS A 102 38.62 -9.61 9.12
C LYS A 102 37.33 -8.79 9.10
N THR A 103 37.04 -8.21 7.94
CA THR A 103 35.73 -7.63 7.64
C THR A 103 34.87 -8.55 6.80
N TYR A 104 33.56 -8.44 6.97
CA TYR A 104 32.57 -9.09 6.12
C TYR A 104 31.29 -8.26 6.10
N CYS A 105 30.49 -8.47 5.06
CA CYS A 105 29.18 -7.85 4.94
C CYS A 105 28.13 -8.73 5.61
N ARG A 106 27.21 -8.11 6.34
CA ARG A 106 26.00 -8.78 6.85
C ARG A 106 24.78 -7.92 6.55
N CYS A 107 23.60 -8.53 6.50
CA CYS A 107 22.37 -7.76 6.32
C CYS A 107 22.08 -6.89 7.57
N LYS A 108 21.52 -5.71 7.34
CA LYS A 108 20.99 -4.83 8.39
C LYS A 108 19.89 -5.55 9.18
N GLU A 109 19.51 -4.98 10.31
CA GLU A 109 18.42 -5.51 11.13
C GLU A 109 17.12 -5.65 10.32
N ASN A 110 16.41 -6.78 10.49
CA ASN A 110 15.21 -7.16 9.73
C ASN A 110 15.41 -7.43 8.23
N TYR A 111 16.66 -7.53 7.75
CA TYR A 111 16.96 -7.99 6.40
C TYR A 111 17.59 -9.38 6.41
N HIS A 112 17.34 -10.12 5.35
CA HIS A 112 17.73 -11.51 5.18
C HIS A 112 18.54 -11.67 3.89
N TYR A 113 19.60 -12.46 3.95
CA TYR A 113 20.46 -12.73 2.81
C TYR A 113 19.81 -13.76 1.89
N ASP A 114 19.57 -13.38 0.64
CA ASP A 114 19.09 -14.29 -0.40
C ASP A 114 20.28 -14.81 -1.21
N SER A 115 20.53 -16.12 -1.10
CA SER A 115 21.63 -16.77 -1.84
C SER A 115 21.41 -16.83 -3.36
N SER A 116 20.18 -16.64 -3.85
CA SER A 116 19.88 -16.69 -5.27
C SER A 116 20.17 -15.37 -5.99
N THR A 117 19.98 -14.25 -5.29
CA THR A 117 20.24 -12.90 -5.81
C THR A 117 21.53 -12.29 -5.25
N GLU A 118 22.15 -12.93 -4.26
CA GLU A 118 23.31 -12.43 -3.50
C GLU A 118 23.06 -11.06 -2.84
N GLN A 119 21.81 -10.76 -2.50
CA GLN A 119 21.37 -9.46 -1.95
C GLN A 119 20.68 -9.61 -0.59
N CYS A 120 20.66 -8.51 0.17
CA CYS A 120 19.90 -8.40 1.40
C CYS A 120 18.49 -7.85 1.11
N GLN A 121 17.48 -8.68 1.34
CA GLN A 121 16.07 -8.38 1.10
C GLN A 121 15.31 -8.30 2.42
N GLU A 122 14.18 -7.61 2.44
CA GLU A 122 13.32 -7.55 3.64
C GLU A 122 12.82 -8.95 4.00
N CYS A 123 12.58 -9.79 2.99
CA CYS A 123 12.22 -11.19 3.17
C CYS A 123 12.83 -12.05 2.07
N VAL A 124 13.14 -13.31 2.41
CA VAL A 124 13.47 -14.37 1.43
C VAL A 124 12.36 -15.43 1.40
N GLY A 125 11.57 -15.50 2.47
CA GLY A 125 10.36 -16.33 2.53
C GLY A 125 9.32 -15.75 3.49
N ASN A 126 8.12 -16.32 3.47
CA ASN A 126 6.97 -15.84 4.24
C ASN A 126 7.26 -15.78 5.75
N SER A 127 8.09 -16.68 6.27
CA SER A 127 8.48 -16.71 7.69
C SER A 127 9.26 -15.48 8.16
N ASN A 128 9.79 -14.67 7.23
CA ASN A 128 10.42 -13.39 7.57
C ASN A 128 9.40 -12.27 7.75
N CYS A 129 8.19 -12.43 7.24
CA CYS A 129 7.12 -11.45 7.32
C CYS A 129 6.24 -11.68 8.54
N GLN A 130 5.42 -10.69 8.89
CA GLN A 130 4.36 -10.88 9.89
C GLN A 130 3.31 -11.88 9.38
N HIS A 131 2.55 -12.48 10.30
CA HIS A 131 1.54 -13.51 9.98
C HIS A 131 0.43 -13.05 8.99
N TYR A 132 0.24 -11.74 8.84
CA TYR A 132 -0.69 -11.11 7.90
C TYR A 132 -0.05 -10.64 6.59
N GLN A 133 1.22 -10.94 6.37
CA GLN A 133 1.99 -10.57 5.19
C GLN A 133 2.61 -11.81 4.53
N ALA A 134 2.93 -11.73 3.24
CA ALA A 134 3.70 -12.73 2.52
C ALA A 134 4.88 -12.08 1.80
N CYS A 135 5.92 -12.87 1.55
CA CYS A 135 7.08 -12.39 0.83
C CYS A 135 6.80 -12.38 -0.67
N PHE A 136 6.83 -11.21 -1.28
CA PHE A 136 6.65 -11.04 -2.71
C PHE A 136 7.78 -10.21 -3.27
N SER A 137 8.61 -10.83 -4.11
CA SER A 137 9.74 -10.16 -4.78
C SER A 137 10.73 -9.47 -3.83
N GLY A 138 11.00 -10.07 -2.67
CA GLY A 138 11.98 -9.57 -1.69
C GLY A 138 11.44 -8.56 -0.66
N THR A 139 10.13 -8.26 -0.72
CA THR A 139 9.44 -7.34 0.21
C THR A 139 8.19 -7.99 0.82
N CYS A 140 7.86 -7.59 2.05
CA CYS A 140 6.70 -8.12 2.76
C CYS A 140 5.43 -7.34 2.40
N HIS A 141 4.49 -7.98 1.70
CA HIS A 141 3.23 -7.38 1.30
C HIS A 141 2.06 -7.98 2.10
N SER A 142 1.03 -7.18 2.37
CA SER A 142 -0.20 -7.68 3.00
C SER A 142 -0.85 -8.72 2.08
N VAL A 143 -1.23 -9.86 2.64
CA VAL A 143 -1.86 -10.95 1.86
C VAL A 143 -3.25 -10.55 1.36
N CYS A 144 -3.88 -9.57 2.01
CA CYS A 144 -5.19 -9.05 1.63
C CYS A 144 -5.14 -8.07 0.45
N ASP A 145 -3.96 -7.55 0.10
CA ASP A 145 -3.81 -6.51 -0.91
C ASP A 145 -4.17 -7.09 -2.28
N GLY A 146 -5.37 -6.74 -2.75
CA GLY A 146 -5.88 -7.22 -4.03
C GLY A 146 -6.28 -8.68 -4.06
N ALA A 147 -6.43 -9.38 -2.94
CA ALA A 147 -6.80 -10.80 -2.88
C ALA A 147 -8.32 -11.07 -2.86
N CYS A 148 -9.12 -10.16 -2.31
CA CYS A 148 -10.56 -10.33 -2.18
C CYS A 148 -11.34 -9.42 -3.15
N ALA A 149 -12.47 -9.91 -3.65
CA ALA A 149 -13.36 -9.18 -4.54
C ALA A 149 -14.21 -8.14 -3.78
N THR A 150 -14.88 -7.26 -4.53
CA THR A 150 -15.81 -6.29 -3.94
C THR A 150 -16.91 -6.98 -3.15
N GLY A 151 -17.19 -6.47 -1.94
CA GLY A 151 -18.19 -7.05 -1.04
C GLY A 151 -17.71 -8.26 -0.22
N ALA A 152 -16.43 -8.65 -0.35
CA ALA A 152 -15.81 -9.66 0.50
C ALA A 152 -14.96 -9.05 1.61
N GLN A 153 -14.94 -9.71 2.76
CA GLN A 153 -14.03 -9.47 3.86
C GLN A 153 -12.78 -10.35 3.70
N CYS A 154 -11.60 -9.74 3.84
CA CYS A 154 -10.34 -10.48 3.95
C CYS A 154 -10.04 -10.82 5.40
N THR A 155 -9.67 -12.06 5.66
CA THR A 155 -9.08 -12.50 6.93
C THR A 155 -7.70 -13.09 6.64
N PRO A 156 -6.61 -12.41 7.06
CA PRO A 156 -5.27 -12.94 6.88
C PRO A 156 -4.99 -14.07 7.88
N GLN A 157 -4.49 -15.20 7.40
CA GLN A 157 -4.13 -16.34 8.23
C GLN A 157 -2.92 -17.06 7.64
N ASN A 158 -1.86 -17.27 8.44
CA ASN A 158 -0.67 -18.04 8.04
C ASN A 158 -0.03 -17.59 6.71
N HIS A 159 0.13 -16.28 6.51
CA HIS A 159 0.67 -15.71 5.26
C HIS A 159 -0.20 -15.98 4.01
N GLU A 160 -1.50 -16.26 4.21
CA GLU A 160 -2.49 -16.42 3.14
C GLU A 160 -3.73 -15.56 3.42
N ALA A 161 -4.44 -15.16 2.37
CA ALA A 161 -5.70 -14.47 2.48
C ALA A 161 -6.88 -15.45 2.35
N THR A 162 -7.75 -15.45 3.35
CA THR A 162 -9.07 -16.08 3.26
C THR A 162 -10.11 -15.00 2.99
N CYS A 163 -10.84 -15.13 1.89
CA CYS A 163 -11.88 -14.18 1.51
C CYS A 163 -13.26 -14.77 1.75
N THR A 164 -14.15 -14.01 2.37
CA THR A 164 -15.54 -14.41 2.62
C THR A 164 -16.49 -13.30 2.23
N CYS A 165 -17.59 -13.58 1.53
CA CYS A 165 -18.60 -12.57 1.26
C CYS A 165 -19.19 -12.01 2.55
N ASN A 166 -19.45 -10.71 2.58
CA ASN A 166 -20.12 -10.08 3.72
C ASN A 166 -21.52 -10.68 3.94
N VAL A 167 -22.08 -10.46 5.13
CA VAL A 167 -23.38 -11.01 5.53
C VAL A 167 -24.45 -10.69 4.47
N ASN A 168 -25.24 -11.70 4.09
CA ASN A 168 -26.28 -11.66 3.06
C ASN A 168 -25.80 -11.42 1.62
N LEU A 169 -24.51 -11.62 1.33
CA LEU A 169 -24.00 -11.66 -0.03
C LEU A 169 -23.56 -13.06 -0.43
N VAL A 170 -23.70 -13.38 -1.72
CA VAL A 170 -23.34 -14.64 -2.36
C VAL A 170 -22.43 -14.39 -3.55
N GLY A 171 -21.63 -15.39 -3.94
CA GLY A 171 -20.68 -15.25 -5.05
C GLY A 171 -19.30 -15.79 -4.74
N ASN A 172 -18.34 -15.44 -5.61
CA ASN A 172 -16.94 -15.78 -5.41
C ASN A 172 -16.22 -14.62 -4.70
N PRO A 173 -15.74 -14.81 -3.46
CA PRO A 173 -15.15 -13.74 -2.67
C PRO A 173 -13.71 -13.40 -3.05
N TYR A 174 -13.05 -14.18 -3.92
CA TYR A 174 -11.69 -13.93 -4.35
C TYR A 174 -11.66 -13.03 -5.58
N SER A 175 -10.72 -12.08 -5.61
CA SER A 175 -10.47 -11.24 -6.79
C SER A 175 -9.84 -12.07 -7.91
N GLY A 176 -10.10 -11.70 -9.17
CA GLY A 176 -9.52 -12.39 -10.32
C GLY A 176 -10.31 -12.21 -11.61
N LYS A 177 -10.07 -13.10 -12.58
CA LYS A 177 -10.81 -13.13 -13.86
C LYS A 177 -11.99 -14.11 -13.77
N GLY A 178 -13.17 -13.66 -14.19
CA GLY A 178 -14.41 -14.44 -14.20
C GLY A 178 -15.53 -13.73 -13.43
N ASN A 179 -16.51 -14.50 -12.94
CA ASN A 179 -17.61 -14.03 -12.08
C ASN A 179 -17.14 -13.86 -10.62
N SER A 180 -16.04 -13.14 -10.41
CA SER A 180 -15.53 -12.76 -9.09
C SER A 180 -16.29 -11.54 -8.57
N GLY A 181 -16.81 -11.62 -7.35
CA GLY A 181 -17.68 -10.60 -6.76
C GLY A 181 -18.67 -11.21 -5.79
N CYS A 182 -18.93 -10.48 -4.71
CA CYS A 182 -20.01 -10.77 -3.79
C CYS A 182 -21.18 -9.85 -4.10
N HIS A 183 -22.34 -10.43 -4.31
CA HIS A 183 -23.57 -9.74 -4.71
C HIS A 183 -24.74 -10.17 -3.85
N GLN A 184 -25.88 -9.49 -3.93
CA GLN A 184 -27.06 -9.91 -3.15
C GLN A 184 -27.62 -11.24 -3.65
N CYS A 185 -27.50 -11.52 -4.96
CA CYS A 185 -27.99 -12.72 -5.60
C CYS A 185 -27.13 -13.13 -6.79
N LEU A 186 -27.09 -14.42 -7.12
CA LEU A 186 -26.59 -14.95 -8.39
C LEU A 186 -27.74 -15.43 -9.28
N SER A 187 -28.82 -15.89 -8.64
CA SER A 187 -30.05 -16.44 -9.20
C SER A 187 -31.27 -15.96 -8.40
N ASP A 188 -32.47 -16.19 -8.93
CA ASP A 188 -33.71 -15.80 -8.26
C ASP A 188 -33.90 -16.50 -6.91
N ASP A 189 -33.45 -17.76 -6.79
CA ASP A 189 -33.51 -18.56 -5.56
C ASP A 189 -32.66 -18.00 -4.39
N ASP A 190 -31.73 -17.09 -4.67
CA ASP A 190 -30.96 -16.40 -3.63
C ASP A 190 -31.77 -15.24 -2.99
N CYS A 191 -32.86 -14.83 -3.62
CA CYS A 191 -33.74 -13.78 -3.15
C CYS A 191 -34.92 -14.33 -2.33
N GLN A 192 -35.58 -13.46 -1.57
CA GLN A 192 -36.85 -13.81 -0.94
C GLN A 192 -37.90 -14.14 -2.01
N GLU A 193 -38.90 -14.97 -1.67
CA GLU A 193 -39.98 -15.44 -2.57
C GLU A 193 -40.70 -14.32 -3.34
N ASP A 194 -40.72 -13.10 -2.80
CA ASP A 194 -41.36 -11.91 -3.37
C ASP A 194 -40.42 -11.03 -4.23
N LYS A 195 -39.17 -11.47 -4.50
CA LYS A 195 -38.15 -10.67 -5.19
C LYS A 195 -37.40 -11.49 -6.23
N LYS A 196 -36.97 -10.89 -7.33
CA LYS A 196 -36.12 -11.55 -8.34
C LYS A 196 -34.71 -11.02 -8.33
N CYS A 197 -33.78 -11.79 -8.86
CA CYS A 197 -32.43 -11.32 -9.12
C CYS A 197 -32.40 -10.47 -10.38
N SER A 198 -31.86 -9.25 -10.26
CA SER A 198 -31.66 -8.36 -11.39
C SER A 198 -30.34 -8.64 -12.13
N ASP A 199 -30.19 -8.07 -13.33
CA ASP A 199 -28.94 -8.11 -14.09
C ASP A 199 -27.78 -7.47 -13.31
N ASP A 200 -28.07 -6.43 -12.52
CA ASP A 200 -27.12 -5.75 -11.62
C ASP A 200 -26.82 -6.54 -10.33
N LYS A 201 -27.31 -7.78 -10.21
CA LYS A 201 -27.10 -8.68 -9.07
C LYS A 201 -27.66 -8.17 -7.73
N ASN A 202 -28.80 -7.49 -7.82
CA ASN A 202 -29.59 -7.04 -6.66
C ASN A 202 -30.95 -7.75 -6.62
N CYS A 203 -31.46 -8.01 -5.43
CA CYS A 203 -32.82 -8.52 -5.27
C CYS A 203 -33.82 -7.38 -5.39
N ILE A 204 -34.62 -7.39 -6.45
CA ILE A 204 -35.61 -6.35 -6.76
C ILE A 204 -37.03 -6.91 -6.72
N ASP A 205 -38.00 -6.06 -6.43
CA ASP A 205 -39.42 -6.40 -6.57
C ASP A 205 -39.77 -6.50 -8.08
N PRO A 206 -40.14 -7.69 -8.59
CA PRO A 206 -40.51 -7.86 -9.99
C PRO A 206 -41.80 -7.13 -10.38
N CYS A 207 -42.67 -6.79 -9.42
CA CYS A 207 -43.92 -6.05 -9.67
C CYS A 207 -43.69 -4.56 -9.91
N LEU A 208 -42.55 -4.02 -9.49
CA LEU A 208 -42.26 -2.60 -9.60
C LEU A 208 -42.28 -2.14 -11.06
N ASN A 209 -43.24 -1.29 -11.42
CA ASN A 209 -43.47 -0.77 -12.78
C ASN A 209 -43.80 -1.82 -13.86
N TYR A 210 -44.15 -3.05 -13.47
CA TYR A 210 -44.38 -4.13 -14.42
C TYR A 210 -45.81 -4.17 -14.98
N CYS A 211 -46.81 -4.09 -14.11
CA CYS A 211 -48.22 -4.12 -14.51
C CYS A 211 -48.75 -2.73 -14.86
N LYS A 212 -49.56 -2.63 -15.92
CA LYS A 212 -50.22 -1.38 -16.33
C LYS A 212 -51.73 -1.57 -16.52
N PRO A 213 -52.56 -0.56 -16.17
CA PRO A 213 -52.20 0.68 -15.46
C PRO A 213 -51.75 0.45 -14.00
N ASP A 214 -51.14 1.46 -13.37
CA ASP A 214 -50.46 1.34 -12.05
C ASP A 214 -51.36 0.90 -10.87
N ASN A 215 -52.67 0.82 -11.07
CA ASN A 215 -53.65 0.39 -10.07
C ASN A 215 -54.09 -1.09 -10.21
N VAL A 216 -53.46 -1.84 -11.10
CA VAL A 216 -53.70 -3.27 -11.27
C VAL A 216 -53.03 -4.04 -10.12
N THR A 217 -53.68 -5.08 -9.61
CA THR A 217 -53.09 -5.93 -8.57
C THR A 217 -51.95 -6.76 -9.18
N CYS A 218 -50.75 -6.64 -8.62
CA CYS A 218 -49.61 -7.49 -8.97
C CYS A 218 -49.27 -8.41 -7.80
N THR A 219 -49.07 -9.69 -8.08
CA THR A 219 -48.58 -10.69 -7.12
C THR A 219 -47.34 -11.36 -7.67
N VAL A 220 -46.39 -11.71 -6.82
CA VAL A 220 -45.19 -12.45 -7.24
C VAL A 220 -45.46 -13.95 -7.11
N LYS A 221 -45.16 -14.70 -8.16
CA LYS A 221 -45.23 -16.16 -8.18
C LYS A 221 -43.99 -16.69 -8.90
N ASP A 222 -43.23 -17.55 -8.24
CA ASP A 222 -41.98 -18.11 -8.76
C ASP A 222 -41.03 -16.99 -9.24
N HIS A 223 -40.80 -15.99 -8.37
CA HIS A 223 -40.03 -14.75 -8.64
C HIS A 223 -40.50 -13.93 -9.86
N SER A 224 -41.64 -14.28 -10.44
CA SER A 224 -42.21 -13.64 -11.62
C SER A 224 -43.44 -12.80 -11.26
N PRO A 225 -43.61 -11.63 -11.87
CA PRO A 225 -44.78 -10.78 -11.63
C PRO A 225 -46.01 -11.36 -12.34
N LEU A 226 -47.13 -11.41 -11.63
CA LEU A 226 -48.43 -11.84 -12.14
C LEU A 226 -49.45 -10.72 -11.96
N CYS A 227 -49.89 -10.14 -13.08
CA CYS A 227 -50.90 -9.09 -13.09
C CYS A 227 -52.31 -9.69 -13.06
N THR A 228 -53.14 -9.25 -12.12
CA THR A 228 -54.55 -9.63 -12.03
C THR A 228 -55.43 -8.44 -12.40
N CYS A 229 -56.11 -8.53 -13.54
CA CYS A 229 -56.99 -7.47 -14.01
C CYS A 229 -58.29 -7.41 -13.19
N PRO A 230 -58.74 -6.23 -12.73
CA PRO A 230 -60.07 -6.01 -12.17
C PRO A 230 -61.18 -6.41 -13.16
N LYS A 231 -62.40 -6.62 -12.66
CA LYS A 231 -63.55 -7.09 -13.48
C LYS A 231 -63.89 -6.23 -14.69
N ASP A 232 -63.54 -4.94 -14.65
CA ASP A 232 -63.81 -3.98 -15.72
C ASP A 232 -62.70 -3.93 -16.80
N LEU A 233 -61.58 -4.64 -16.59
CA LEU A 233 -60.47 -4.73 -17.52
C LEU A 233 -60.25 -6.20 -17.96
N LYS A 234 -59.87 -6.40 -19.22
CA LYS A 234 -59.40 -7.67 -19.74
C LYS A 234 -57.88 -7.65 -19.95
N PRO A 235 -57.18 -8.80 -19.80
CA PRO A 235 -55.78 -8.90 -20.19
C PRO A 235 -55.64 -8.64 -21.70
N ALA A 236 -54.84 -7.65 -22.06
CA ALA A 236 -54.41 -7.42 -23.43
C ALA A 236 -53.06 -8.10 -23.71
N THR A 237 -52.18 -8.10 -22.72
CA THR A 237 -50.92 -8.85 -22.67
C THR A 237 -50.67 -9.33 -21.24
N GLU A 238 -49.56 -10.04 -21.00
CA GLU A 238 -49.13 -10.44 -19.66
C GLU A 238 -48.85 -9.25 -18.71
N THR A 239 -48.59 -8.06 -19.26
CA THR A 239 -48.25 -6.84 -18.50
C THR A 239 -49.32 -5.75 -18.55
N LEU A 240 -50.31 -5.88 -19.43
CA LEU A 240 -51.26 -4.82 -19.74
C LEU A 240 -52.71 -5.28 -19.59
N CYS A 241 -53.44 -4.61 -18.71
CA CYS A 241 -54.89 -4.67 -18.64
C CYS A 241 -55.50 -3.53 -19.47
N GLN A 242 -56.46 -3.83 -20.33
CA GLN A 242 -57.21 -2.85 -21.11
C GLN A 242 -58.68 -2.93 -20.79
N PHE A 243 -59.39 -1.82 -20.97
CA PHE A 243 -60.84 -1.81 -20.81
C PHE A 243 -61.47 -2.84 -21.74
N ILE A 244 -62.48 -3.52 -21.23
CA ILE A 244 -63.40 -4.25 -22.07
C ILE A 244 -64.08 -3.18 -22.92
N ALA A 245 -63.65 -3.03 -24.17
CA ALA A 245 -64.42 -2.25 -25.12
C ALA A 245 -65.80 -2.89 -25.14
N ASP A 246 -66.80 -2.18 -24.61
CA ASP A 246 -68.19 -2.52 -24.86
C ASP A 246 -68.38 -2.43 -26.37
N GLU A 247 -68.18 -3.55 -27.04
CA GLU A 247 -68.49 -3.75 -28.45
C GLU A 247 -70.01 -3.91 -28.58
N ALA A 248 -70.70 -2.91 -28.07
CA ALA A 248 -72.11 -2.67 -28.23
C ALA A 248 -72.31 -1.16 -28.00
N ALA A 249 -71.75 -0.34 -28.88
CA ALA A 249 -72.44 0.89 -29.19
C ALA A 249 -73.86 0.46 -29.56
N ASP A 250 -74.82 0.76 -28.67
CA ASP A 250 -76.18 0.26 -28.78
C ASP A 250 -76.65 0.45 -30.23
N PRO A 251 -77.01 -0.63 -30.95
CA PRO A 251 -77.43 -0.53 -32.34
C PRO A 251 -78.60 0.46 -32.51
N TYR A 252 -79.39 0.70 -31.47
CA TYR A 252 -80.39 1.75 -31.45
C TYR A 252 -79.77 3.15 -31.54
N VAL A 253 -78.71 3.44 -30.77
CA VAL A 253 -78.04 4.74 -30.79
C VAL A 253 -77.34 4.99 -32.14
N THR A 254 -76.65 3.98 -32.66
CA THR A 254 -75.86 4.12 -33.89
C THR A 254 -76.70 4.06 -35.18
N LYS A 255 -77.71 3.18 -35.24
CA LYS A 255 -78.51 2.97 -36.46
C LYS A 255 -79.85 3.69 -36.48
N VAL A 256 -80.33 4.19 -35.34
CA VAL A 256 -81.67 4.81 -35.25
C VAL A 256 -81.58 6.25 -34.74
N LEU A 257 -81.02 6.48 -33.55
CA LEU A 257 -81.07 7.78 -32.89
C LEU A 257 -80.25 8.85 -33.63
N LEU A 258 -79.00 8.54 -33.99
CA LEU A 258 -78.11 9.46 -34.71
C LEU A 258 -78.65 9.91 -36.10
N PRO A 259 -79.12 9.00 -36.98
CA PRO A 259 -79.71 9.41 -38.25
C PRO A 259 -80.97 10.27 -38.07
N VAL A 260 -81.83 9.96 -37.09
CA VAL A 260 -83.05 10.75 -36.82
C VAL A 260 -82.68 12.16 -36.35
N ILE A 261 -81.71 12.28 -35.43
CA ILE A 261 -81.18 13.57 -34.98
C ILE A 261 -80.64 14.36 -36.19
N PHE A 262 -79.87 13.72 -37.08
CA PHE A 262 -79.33 14.36 -38.28
C PHE A 262 -80.44 14.83 -39.24
N SER A 263 -81.47 14.02 -39.47
CA SER A 263 -82.63 14.39 -40.30
C SER A 263 -83.41 15.56 -39.71
N VAL A 264 -83.62 15.60 -38.39
CA VAL A 264 -84.30 16.73 -37.71
C VAL A 264 -83.46 18.00 -37.80
N ILE A 265 -82.14 17.92 -37.60
CA ILE A 265 -81.23 19.07 -37.75
C ILE A 265 -81.28 19.60 -39.19
N LEU A 266 -81.20 18.73 -40.19
CA LEU A 266 -81.35 19.12 -41.60
C LEU A 266 -82.68 19.83 -41.84
N LEU A 267 -83.78 19.28 -41.31
CA LEU A 267 -85.11 19.88 -41.46
C LEU A 267 -85.19 21.27 -40.83
N LEU A 268 -84.62 21.44 -39.64
CA LEU A 268 -84.56 22.73 -38.94
C LEU A 268 -83.68 23.74 -39.68
N VAL A 269 -82.55 23.31 -40.26
CA VAL A 269 -81.68 24.14 -41.10
C VAL A 269 -82.39 24.57 -42.38
N PHE A 270 -83.11 23.65 -43.04
CA PHE A 270 -83.93 23.98 -44.21
C PHE A 270 -85.02 25.02 -43.87
N ILE A 271 -85.73 24.84 -42.75
CA ILE A 271 -86.74 25.80 -42.29
C ILE A 271 -86.12 27.17 -42.02
N ALA A 272 -84.93 27.22 -41.39
CA ALA A 272 -84.23 28.46 -41.09
C ALA A 272 -83.71 29.21 -42.33
N ILE A 273 -83.41 28.51 -43.43
CA ILE A 273 -82.98 29.12 -44.70
C ILE A 273 -84.18 29.65 -45.50
N CYS A 274 -85.38 29.11 -45.29
CA CYS A 274 -86.60 29.47 -46.04
C CYS A 274 -87.45 30.57 -45.37
N LEU A 275 -87.09 31.05 -44.17
CA LEU A 275 -87.72 32.17 -43.45
C LEU A 275 -86.88 33.44 -43.58
#